data_AF-A0A842NT68-F1
#
_entry.id   AF-A0A842NT68-F1
#
_cell.length_a   1.000
_cell.length_b   1.000
_cell.length_c   1.000
_cell.angle_alpha   90.00
_cell.angle_beta   90.00
_cell.angle_gamma   90.00
#
_symmetry.space_group_name_H-M   'P 1'
#
loop_
_entity.id
_entity.type
_entity.pdbx_description
1 polymer ?
#
loop_
_entity_poly.entity_id
_entity_poly.type
_entity_poly.pdbx_seq_one_letter_code
_entity_poly.pdbx_strand_id
1 'polypeptide(L)'
;MNKEITLVASGDSLITMRQSVHSEPDFMELVEIIRSADVAFTNHEMLLHDYEEDCYPAAQSGGTYTRAAPSIINELRWMGYNLFSTANNHSLDYSYGGLFATKAYLEAAGVTYAGTGRDLAEARAPAYLDTVKGRVALIAACSTFAPFGRAGDSRRDMRGRPGLNPLRYDTWYEVRPETLERIKKISEEMGIDGVIQSEDPGEFHFLRTKYVAGPNVGSHTKGNKSDLEGNLESIREAARQADWVLFSLHAHEGAWKDTERPAEFIEEFARAAVD
;
A
#
# COMPACT_ATOMS: atom_id res chain seq x y z
N MET A 1 -12.76 18.96 26.22
CA MET A 1 -13.83 18.13 25.64
C MET A 1 -13.16 17.14 24.72
N ASN A 2 -13.47 15.85 24.84
CA ASN A 2 -13.00 14.87 23.85
C ASN A 2 -13.69 15.20 22.53
N LYS A 3 -12.92 15.31 21.45
CA LYS A 3 -13.48 15.45 20.11
C LYS A 3 -14.01 14.07 19.69
N GLU A 4 -15.12 14.04 18.98
CA GLU A 4 -15.72 12.82 18.42
C GLU A 4 -15.91 12.99 16.93
N ILE A 5 -15.76 11.91 16.17
CA ILE A 5 -15.91 11.88 14.71
C ILE A 5 -16.54 10.56 14.27
N THR A 6 -17.32 10.57 13.19
CA THR A 6 -17.78 9.35 12.53
C THR A 6 -16.92 9.06 11.30
N LEU A 7 -16.43 7.81 11.21
CA LEU A 7 -15.61 7.32 10.11
C LEU A 7 -16.32 6.16 9.42
N VAL A 8 -16.40 6.23 8.10
CA VAL A 8 -16.67 5.07 7.22
C VAL A 8 -15.40 4.77 6.45
N ALA A 9 -15.04 3.50 6.34
CA ALA A 9 -13.91 3.05 5.56
C ALA A 9 -14.35 1.90 4.65
N SER A 10 -13.98 1.99 3.38
CA SER A 10 -14.09 0.89 2.43
C SER A 10 -12.71 0.48 1.92
N GLY A 11 -12.62 -0.75 1.42
CA GLY A 11 -11.42 -1.25 0.77
C GLY A 11 -11.25 -0.69 -0.64
N ASP A 12 -10.87 -1.58 -1.54
CA ASP A 12 -10.47 -1.28 -2.90
C ASP A 12 -11.65 -0.84 -3.79
N SER A 13 -11.60 0.43 -4.21
CA SER A 13 -12.53 1.03 -5.17
C SER A 13 -12.03 0.81 -6.60
N LEU A 14 -12.19 -0.40 -7.11
CA LEU A 14 -11.99 -0.76 -8.53
C LEU A 14 -13.20 -0.33 -9.40
N ILE A 15 -13.54 0.95 -9.36
CA ILE A 15 -14.73 1.50 -10.02
C ILE A 15 -14.35 2.11 -11.37
N THR A 16 -14.96 1.64 -12.45
CA THR A 16 -14.75 2.18 -13.81
C THR A 16 -16.00 2.80 -14.42
N MET A 17 -17.15 2.59 -13.78
CA MET A 17 -18.47 2.95 -14.30
C MET A 17 -19.11 4.02 -13.44
N ARG A 18 -19.97 4.81 -14.08
CA ARG A 18 -20.78 5.83 -13.42
C ARG A 18 -21.69 5.18 -12.38
N GLN A 19 -21.69 5.68 -11.14
CA GLN A 19 -22.47 5.12 -10.03
C GLN A 19 -23.76 5.91 -9.79
N SER A 20 -23.78 7.21 -10.06
CA SER A 20 -24.91 8.11 -9.82
C SER A 20 -26.16 7.85 -10.68
N VAL A 21 -26.12 6.83 -11.54
CA VAL A 21 -27.25 6.39 -12.38
C VAL A 21 -28.09 5.32 -11.69
N HIS A 22 -27.55 4.69 -10.65
CA HIS A 22 -28.21 3.67 -9.85
C HIS A 22 -29.10 4.32 -8.80
N SER A 23 -30.24 3.70 -8.52
CA SER A 23 -31.26 4.20 -7.59
C SER A 23 -31.98 3.07 -6.84
N GLU A 24 -31.45 1.86 -6.91
CA GLU A 24 -31.93 0.69 -6.20
C GLU A 24 -31.89 0.97 -4.68
N PRO A 25 -32.96 0.66 -3.90
CA PRO A 25 -33.03 1.02 -2.48
C PRO A 25 -31.83 0.56 -1.65
N ASP A 26 -31.40 -0.69 -1.80
CA ASP A 26 -30.28 -1.26 -1.05
C ASP A 26 -28.94 -0.57 -1.39
N PHE A 27 -28.75 -0.16 -2.66
CA PHE A 27 -27.58 0.61 -3.07
C PHE A 27 -27.59 2.01 -2.47
N MET A 28 -28.75 2.67 -2.48
CA MET A 28 -28.89 3.99 -1.88
C MET A 28 -28.70 3.97 -0.36
N GLU A 29 -29.13 2.91 0.32
CA GLU A 29 -28.86 2.72 1.76
C GLU A 29 -27.36 2.69 2.05
N LEU A 30 -26.58 1.95 1.25
CA LEU A 30 -25.11 1.96 1.34
C LEU A 30 -24.53 3.36 1.12
N VAL A 31 -25.01 4.08 0.09
CA VAL A 31 -24.56 5.46 -0.19
C VAL A 31 -24.87 6.39 0.98
N GLU A 32 -26.05 6.27 1.61
CA GLU A 32 -26.40 7.08 2.77
C GLU A 32 -25.55 6.77 4.00
N ILE A 33 -25.11 5.52 4.20
CA ILE A 33 -24.13 5.17 5.25
C ILE A 33 -22.83 5.95 5.02
N ILE A 34 -22.30 5.94 3.79
CA ILE A 34 -21.07 6.65 3.43
C ILE A 34 -21.23 8.16 3.65
N ARG A 35 -22.33 8.75 3.18
CA ARG A 35 -22.63 10.19 3.32
C ARG A 35 -22.86 10.65 4.77
N SER A 36 -23.25 9.74 5.66
CA SER A 36 -23.51 10.07 7.06
C SER A 36 -22.23 10.28 7.90
N ALA A 37 -21.07 9.92 7.36
CA ALA A 37 -19.79 10.04 8.05
C ALA A 37 -19.15 11.42 7.89
N ASP A 38 -18.49 11.92 8.94
CA ASP A 38 -17.64 13.12 8.82
C ASP A 38 -16.42 12.83 7.92
N VAL A 39 -15.92 11.59 7.97
CA VAL A 39 -14.81 11.09 7.15
C VAL A 39 -15.23 9.80 6.48
N ALA A 40 -15.13 9.77 5.15
CA ALA A 40 -15.38 8.59 4.34
C ALA A 40 -14.11 8.26 3.54
N PHE A 41 -13.42 7.22 3.98
CA PHE A 41 -12.18 6.71 3.40
C PHE A 41 -12.45 5.61 2.37
N THR A 42 -11.67 5.59 1.28
CA THR A 42 -11.57 4.44 0.39
C THR A 42 -10.15 4.28 -0.18
N ASN A 43 -9.74 3.04 -0.49
CA ASN A 43 -8.55 2.82 -1.32
C ASN A 43 -8.90 3.02 -2.79
N HIS A 44 -8.40 4.10 -3.39
CA HIS A 44 -8.61 4.39 -4.80
C HIS A 44 -7.64 3.57 -5.65
N GLU A 45 -8.05 2.36 -6.00
CA GLU A 45 -7.23 1.38 -6.72
C GLU A 45 -7.31 1.51 -8.25
N MET A 46 -7.45 2.74 -8.73
CA MET A 46 -7.54 3.05 -10.15
C MET A 46 -6.63 4.22 -10.51
N LEU A 47 -6.00 4.17 -11.69
CA LEU A 47 -5.39 5.36 -12.28
C LEU A 47 -6.44 6.17 -13.05
N LEU A 48 -6.51 7.47 -12.76
CA LEU A 48 -7.39 8.43 -13.43
C LEU A 48 -6.60 9.15 -14.52
N HIS A 49 -6.87 8.79 -15.76
CA HIS A 49 -6.18 9.38 -16.91
C HIS A 49 -6.96 9.10 -18.20
N ASP A 50 -6.72 9.87 -19.27
CA ASP A 50 -7.32 9.66 -20.60
C ASP A 50 -6.27 9.46 -21.69
N TYR A 51 -5.30 8.59 -21.37
CA TYR A 51 -4.17 8.23 -22.25
C TYR A 51 -3.41 9.45 -22.79
N GLU A 52 -3.15 10.41 -21.90
CA GLU A 52 -2.25 11.53 -22.14
C GLU A 52 -0.88 11.04 -22.64
N GLU A 53 -0.11 11.92 -23.28
CA GLU A 53 1.09 11.56 -24.05
C GLU A 53 2.13 10.70 -23.29
N ASP A 54 2.24 10.88 -21.97
CA ASP A 54 3.20 10.16 -21.12
C ASP A 54 2.63 8.93 -20.37
N CYS A 55 1.35 8.58 -20.60
CA CYS A 55 0.65 7.47 -19.95
C CYS A 55 0.94 6.13 -20.62
N TYR A 56 2.19 5.66 -20.51
CA TYR A 56 2.61 4.36 -21.04
C TYR A 56 2.32 3.22 -20.06
N PRO A 57 1.71 2.11 -20.51
CA PRO A 57 1.57 0.93 -19.66
C PRO A 57 2.97 0.46 -19.21
N ALA A 58 3.12 0.20 -17.92
CA ALA A 58 4.33 -0.33 -17.35
C ALA A 58 4.61 -1.75 -17.86
N ALA A 59 5.80 -2.30 -17.58
CA ALA A 59 6.15 -3.64 -18.03
C ALA A 59 5.36 -4.75 -17.30
N GLN A 60 4.74 -4.45 -16.15
CA GLN A 60 3.96 -5.36 -15.33
C GLN A 60 2.82 -4.57 -14.68
N SER A 61 1.68 -5.22 -14.40
CA SER A 61 0.48 -4.56 -13.87
C SER A 61 -0.18 -5.30 -12.71
N GLY A 62 0.55 -6.15 -11.98
CA GLY A 62 -0.01 -6.89 -10.84
C GLY A 62 -1.22 -7.81 -11.13
N GLY A 63 -1.58 -8.03 -12.40
CA GLY A 63 -2.75 -8.79 -12.83
C GLY A 63 -3.40 -8.19 -14.08
N THR A 64 -3.79 -6.92 -14.02
CA THR A 64 -4.40 -6.17 -15.14
C THR A 64 -4.00 -4.70 -15.06
N TYR A 65 -3.99 -3.98 -16.18
CA TYR A 65 -3.73 -2.54 -16.18
C TYR A 65 -5.00 -1.78 -15.80
N THR A 66 -5.07 -1.24 -14.58
CA THR A 66 -6.26 -0.52 -14.12
C THR A 66 -6.24 0.93 -14.57
N ARG A 67 -7.36 1.33 -15.16
CA ARG A 67 -7.62 2.71 -15.59
C ARG A 67 -9.09 3.02 -15.43
N ALA A 68 -9.40 4.20 -14.92
CA ALA A 68 -10.73 4.76 -14.94
C ALA A 68 -10.74 6.11 -15.66
N ALA A 69 -11.89 6.48 -16.22
CA ALA A 69 -12.08 7.83 -16.73
C ALA A 69 -11.94 8.84 -15.57
N PRO A 70 -11.30 10.01 -15.78
CA PRO A 70 -11.11 10.99 -14.71
C PRO A 70 -12.40 11.40 -13.99
N SER A 71 -13.56 11.35 -14.67
CA SER A 71 -14.86 11.64 -14.07
C SER A 71 -15.25 10.72 -12.92
N ILE A 72 -14.63 9.53 -12.79
CA ILE A 72 -14.95 8.56 -11.73
C ILE A 72 -14.66 9.11 -10.34
N ILE A 73 -13.69 10.02 -10.17
CA ILE A 73 -13.50 10.65 -8.86
C ILE A 73 -14.75 11.42 -8.40
N ASN A 74 -15.50 12.01 -9.32
CA ASN A 74 -16.74 12.72 -9.00
C ASN A 74 -17.86 11.76 -8.58
N GLU A 75 -17.83 10.52 -9.07
CA GLU A 75 -18.78 9.48 -8.66
C GLU A 75 -18.49 9.01 -7.23
N LEU A 76 -17.21 8.81 -6.88
CA LEU A 76 -16.82 8.50 -5.51
C LEU A 76 -17.15 9.64 -4.55
N ARG A 77 -16.94 10.90 -4.96
CA ARG A 77 -17.38 12.08 -4.20
C ARG A 77 -18.89 12.15 -4.07
N TRP A 78 -19.65 11.84 -5.12
CA TRP A 78 -21.11 11.78 -5.07
C TRP A 78 -21.60 10.73 -4.07
N MET A 79 -20.91 9.59 -3.96
CA MET A 79 -21.19 8.57 -2.95
C MET A 79 -20.87 9.04 -1.53
N GLY A 80 -20.03 10.07 -1.35
CA GLY A 80 -19.69 10.68 -0.06
C GLY A 80 -18.23 10.55 0.35
N TYR A 81 -17.38 9.86 -0.42
CA TYR A 81 -15.96 9.72 -0.09
C TYR A 81 -15.22 11.05 -0.16
N ASN A 82 -14.37 11.30 0.85
CA ASN A 82 -13.62 12.56 1.00
C ASN A 82 -12.15 12.35 1.38
N LEU A 83 -11.71 11.10 1.58
CA LEU A 83 -10.34 10.72 1.93
C LEU A 83 -9.91 9.48 1.12
N PHE A 84 -8.80 9.57 0.39
CA PHE A 84 -8.43 8.55 -0.60
C PHE A 84 -7.00 8.04 -0.41
N SER A 85 -6.81 6.72 -0.32
CA SER A 85 -5.49 6.12 -0.52
C SER A 85 -5.21 5.98 -2.02
N THR A 86 -3.98 6.26 -2.42
CA THR A 86 -3.46 6.00 -3.77
C THR A 86 -2.29 5.02 -3.76
N ALA A 87 -1.87 4.52 -2.60
CA ALA A 87 -0.81 3.53 -2.48
C ALA A 87 -1.40 2.12 -2.60
N ASN A 88 -1.20 1.50 -3.77
CA ASN A 88 -1.64 0.13 -4.05
C ASN A 88 -0.76 -0.46 -5.17
N ASN A 89 -0.93 -1.76 -5.43
CA ASN A 89 -0.21 -2.47 -6.49
C ASN A 89 -0.38 -1.81 -7.88
N HIS A 90 -1.48 -1.11 -8.14
CA HIS A 90 -1.84 -0.51 -9.42
C HIS A 90 -1.39 0.95 -9.60
N SER A 91 -0.76 1.58 -8.59
CA SER A 91 -0.37 3.00 -8.64
C SER A 91 0.55 3.39 -9.81
N LEU A 92 1.21 2.42 -10.46
CA LEU A 92 2.14 2.63 -11.57
C LEU A 92 1.81 1.80 -12.82
N ASP A 93 0.58 1.31 -12.97
CA ASP A 93 0.18 0.54 -14.15
C ASP A 93 0.41 1.30 -15.46
N TYR A 94 0.23 2.62 -15.46
CA TYR A 94 0.54 3.49 -16.61
C TYR A 94 1.78 4.37 -16.34
N SER A 95 2.76 3.78 -15.66
CA SER A 95 4.05 4.41 -15.35
C SER A 95 3.89 5.79 -14.70
N TYR A 96 4.84 6.71 -14.90
CA TYR A 96 4.79 8.02 -14.28
C TYR A 96 3.71 8.93 -14.86
N GLY A 97 3.38 8.81 -16.15
CA GLY A 97 2.31 9.60 -16.74
C GLY A 97 0.96 9.32 -16.08
N GLY A 98 0.61 8.04 -15.90
CA GLY A 98 -0.63 7.66 -15.22
C GLY A 98 -0.68 8.13 -13.77
N LEU A 99 0.43 8.01 -13.04
CA LEU A 99 0.53 8.51 -11.66
C LEU A 99 0.32 10.02 -11.59
N PHE A 100 0.99 10.79 -12.45
CA PHE A 100 0.88 12.26 -12.43
C PHE A 100 -0.46 12.76 -12.95
N ALA A 101 -1.04 12.13 -13.97
CA ALA A 101 -2.40 12.41 -14.42
C ALA A 101 -3.39 12.17 -13.27
N THR A 102 -3.25 11.04 -12.56
CA THR A 102 -4.10 10.73 -11.41
C THR A 102 -3.99 11.80 -10.33
N LYS A 103 -2.78 12.19 -9.92
CA LYS A 103 -2.57 13.29 -8.96
C LYS A 103 -3.24 14.59 -9.43
N ALA A 104 -3.05 14.96 -10.70
CA ALA A 104 -3.63 16.19 -11.25
C ALA A 104 -5.17 16.17 -11.21
N TYR A 105 -5.81 15.04 -11.51
CA TYR A 105 -7.26 14.93 -11.45
C TYR A 105 -7.81 14.90 -10.01
N LEU A 106 -7.11 14.27 -9.07
CA LEU A 106 -7.46 14.31 -7.65
C LEU A 106 -7.36 15.74 -7.09
N GLU A 107 -6.28 16.46 -7.44
CA GLU A 107 -6.09 17.87 -7.07
C GLU A 107 -7.17 18.78 -7.68
N ALA A 108 -7.48 18.60 -8.97
CA ALA A 108 -8.53 19.36 -9.65
C ALA A 108 -9.92 19.07 -9.06
N ALA A 109 -10.16 17.85 -8.58
CA ALA A 109 -11.37 17.49 -7.86
C ALA A 109 -11.42 18.05 -6.43
N GLY A 110 -10.30 18.54 -5.88
CA GLY A 110 -10.22 19.07 -4.53
C GLY A 110 -10.47 18.01 -3.46
N VAL A 111 -10.02 16.78 -3.68
CA VAL A 111 -10.11 15.68 -2.70
C VAL A 111 -8.81 15.52 -1.92
N THR A 112 -8.91 15.00 -0.70
CA THR A 112 -7.73 14.70 0.13
C THR A 112 -7.25 13.29 -0.18
N TYR A 113 -5.97 13.14 -0.54
CA TYR A 113 -5.40 11.84 -0.88
C TYR A 113 -3.94 11.70 -0.44
N ALA A 114 -3.50 10.47 -0.17
CA ALA A 114 -2.12 10.16 0.23
C ALA A 114 -1.60 8.87 -0.42
N GLY A 115 -0.29 8.65 -0.33
CA GLY A 115 0.35 7.37 -0.65
C GLY A 115 1.11 7.29 -1.98
N THR A 116 1.04 8.32 -2.82
CA THR A 116 1.85 8.43 -4.04
C THR A 116 2.47 9.83 -4.18
N GLY A 117 3.67 9.90 -4.75
CA GLY A 117 4.41 11.15 -4.86
C GLY A 117 5.46 11.16 -5.97
N ARG A 118 6.04 12.34 -6.20
CA ARG A 118 7.19 12.58 -7.09
C ARG A 118 8.47 11.95 -6.55
N ASP A 119 8.53 11.71 -5.26
CA ASP A 119 9.60 11.01 -4.56
C ASP A 119 9.07 10.34 -3.28
N LEU A 120 9.96 9.67 -2.55
CA LEU A 120 9.60 8.93 -1.34
C LEU A 120 9.11 9.85 -0.21
N ALA A 121 9.61 11.07 -0.11
CA ALA A 121 9.19 12.03 0.90
C ALA A 121 7.74 12.48 0.65
N GLU A 122 7.39 12.82 -0.59
CA GLU A 122 6.00 13.16 -0.95
C GLU A 122 5.08 11.95 -0.81
N ALA A 123 5.50 10.75 -1.22
CA ALA A 123 4.67 9.56 -1.10
C ALA A 123 4.32 9.23 0.37
N ARG A 124 5.27 9.46 1.29
CA ARG A 124 5.10 9.27 2.75
C ARG A 124 4.41 10.43 3.45
N ALA A 125 4.24 11.58 2.79
CA ALA A 125 3.71 12.77 3.43
C ALA A 125 2.25 12.52 3.87
N PRO A 126 1.89 12.88 5.12
CA PRO A 126 0.50 12.84 5.54
C PRO A 126 -0.34 13.83 4.73
N ALA A 127 -1.52 13.40 4.30
CA ALA A 127 -2.56 14.30 3.79
C ALA A 127 -3.51 14.66 4.92
N TYR A 128 -4.03 15.90 4.95
CA TYR A 128 -4.88 16.38 6.03
C TYR A 128 -6.25 16.78 5.50
N LEU A 129 -7.29 16.18 6.08
CA LEU A 129 -8.68 16.52 5.86
C LEU A 129 -9.18 17.34 7.07
N ASP A 130 -9.58 18.58 6.82
CA ASP A 130 -10.22 19.42 7.81
C ASP A 130 -11.74 19.16 7.84
N THR A 131 -12.27 18.87 9.02
CA THR A 131 -13.72 18.74 9.27
C THR A 131 -14.16 19.75 10.31
N VAL A 132 -15.48 19.95 10.45
CA VAL A 132 -16.04 20.78 11.52
C VAL A 132 -15.76 20.23 12.92
N LYS A 133 -15.43 18.93 13.05
CA LYS A 133 -15.16 18.27 14.33
C LYS A 133 -13.67 18.15 14.66
N GLY A 134 -12.79 18.39 13.69
CA GLY A 134 -11.34 18.36 13.83
C GLY A 134 -10.62 17.90 12.58
N ARG A 135 -9.30 17.77 12.67
CA ARG A 135 -8.43 17.44 11.54
C ARG A 135 -8.07 15.96 11.55
N VAL A 136 -8.19 15.30 10.39
CA VAL A 136 -7.83 13.90 10.20
C VAL A 136 -6.65 13.82 9.25
N ALA A 137 -5.59 13.11 9.64
CA ALA A 137 -4.47 12.81 8.76
C ALA A 137 -4.63 11.43 8.13
N LEU A 138 -4.23 11.29 6.87
CA LEU A 138 -4.06 10.01 6.19
C LEU A 138 -2.59 9.82 5.81
N ILE A 139 -2.03 8.67 6.19
CA ILE A 139 -0.84 8.09 5.57
C ILE A 139 -1.29 6.81 4.89
N ALA A 140 -0.89 6.60 3.64
CA ALA A 140 -1.19 5.39 2.90
C ALA A 140 0.11 4.74 2.42
N ALA A 141 0.19 3.42 2.52
CA ALA A 141 1.32 2.62 2.10
C ALA A 141 0.86 1.33 1.41
N CYS A 142 1.78 0.67 0.73
CA CYS A 142 1.51 -0.61 0.08
C CYS A 142 2.69 -1.56 0.29
N SER A 143 2.41 -2.84 0.53
CA SER A 143 3.41 -3.91 0.63
C SER A 143 3.47 -4.78 -0.63
N THR A 144 2.35 -4.92 -1.35
CA THR A 144 2.28 -5.68 -2.60
C THR A 144 2.40 -4.78 -3.82
N PHE A 145 3.54 -4.74 -4.48
CA PHE A 145 3.70 -3.93 -5.69
C PHE A 145 4.87 -4.40 -6.55
N ALA A 146 4.84 -4.04 -7.83
CA ALA A 146 5.98 -4.30 -8.71
C ALA A 146 7.19 -3.44 -8.28
N PRO A 147 8.43 -3.97 -8.22
CA PRO A 147 9.58 -3.24 -7.66
C PRO A 147 9.86 -1.85 -8.28
N PHE A 148 9.47 -1.64 -9.54
CA PHE A 148 9.60 -0.35 -10.21
C PHE A 148 8.62 0.72 -9.67
N GLY A 149 7.51 0.30 -9.03
CA GLY A 149 6.45 1.17 -8.54
C GLY A 149 6.75 1.91 -7.23
N ARG A 150 7.79 1.48 -6.52
CA ARG A 150 8.20 2.10 -5.24
C ARG A 150 8.73 3.51 -5.43
N ALA A 151 8.27 4.49 -4.64
CA ALA A 151 8.91 5.80 -4.58
C ALA A 151 10.35 5.72 -4.03
N GLY A 152 11.24 6.57 -4.54
CA GLY A 152 12.65 6.60 -4.11
C GLY A 152 13.05 7.99 -3.62
N ASP A 153 14.00 8.03 -2.68
CA ASP A 153 14.55 9.27 -2.14
C ASP A 153 15.19 10.14 -3.22
N SER A 154 15.05 11.45 -3.07
CA SER A 154 15.86 12.42 -3.79
C SER A 154 17.26 12.51 -3.17
N ARG A 155 18.23 12.93 -3.99
CA ARG A 155 19.59 13.28 -3.56
C ARG A 155 19.88 14.72 -4.01
N ARG A 156 20.96 15.31 -3.51
CA ARG A 156 21.33 16.70 -3.82
C ARG A 156 21.48 16.96 -5.33
N ASP A 157 21.90 15.96 -6.08
CA ASP A 157 22.23 15.99 -7.50
C ASP A 157 21.21 15.24 -8.37
N MET A 158 20.19 14.61 -7.77
CA MET A 158 19.26 13.73 -8.49
C MET A 158 17.86 13.81 -7.90
N ARG A 159 16.85 13.94 -8.77
CA ARG A 159 15.45 13.87 -8.36
C ARG A 159 15.13 12.49 -7.78
N GLY A 160 14.19 12.44 -6.84
CA GLY A 160 13.68 11.17 -6.36
C GLY A 160 12.91 10.43 -7.46
N ARG A 161 12.67 9.15 -7.22
CA ARG A 161 11.90 8.31 -8.14
C ARG A 161 10.41 8.44 -7.80
N PRO A 162 9.54 8.83 -8.74
CA PRO A 162 8.10 8.86 -8.50
C PRO A 162 7.57 7.46 -8.20
N GLY A 163 6.59 7.39 -7.32
CA GLY A 163 5.88 6.15 -7.06
C GLY A 163 5.05 6.15 -5.78
N LEU A 164 4.70 4.96 -5.32
CA LEU A 164 3.95 4.74 -4.08
C LEU A 164 4.84 4.69 -2.83
N ASN A 165 4.23 4.92 -1.68
CA ASN A 165 4.87 4.76 -0.37
C ASN A 165 4.99 3.26 0.00
N PRO A 166 6.21 2.70 0.08
CA PRO A 166 6.40 1.29 0.35
C PRO A 166 6.30 0.95 1.85
N LEU A 167 5.77 -0.22 2.14
CA LEU A 167 6.01 -0.98 3.37
C LEU A 167 6.54 -2.37 3.00
N ARG A 168 7.81 -2.45 2.59
CA ARG A 168 8.44 -3.73 2.22
C ARG A 168 8.62 -4.63 3.43
N TYR A 169 8.87 -5.90 3.14
CA TYR A 169 9.17 -6.93 4.13
C TYR A 169 10.14 -7.95 3.53
N ASP A 170 10.83 -8.67 4.42
CA ASP A 170 11.63 -9.85 4.09
C ASP A 170 10.82 -11.11 4.42
N THR A 171 11.02 -12.19 3.66
CA THR A 171 10.38 -13.49 3.88
C THR A 171 11.43 -14.58 4.02
N TRP A 172 11.22 -15.47 4.99
CA TRP A 172 11.98 -16.70 5.10
C TRP A 172 11.07 -17.88 5.46
N TYR A 173 11.53 -19.08 5.15
CA TYR A 173 10.83 -20.30 5.49
C TYR A 173 11.57 -21.05 6.59
N GLU A 174 10.93 -21.21 7.72
CA GLU A 174 11.43 -22.08 8.78
C GLU A 174 11.11 -23.53 8.43
N VAL A 175 12.12 -24.39 8.45
CA VAL A 175 12.03 -25.82 8.14
C VAL A 175 12.73 -26.62 9.21
N ARG A 176 12.40 -27.90 9.36
CA ARG A 176 13.11 -28.76 10.29
C ARG A 176 14.58 -28.94 9.84
N PRO A 177 15.53 -29.12 10.77
CA PRO A 177 16.95 -29.26 10.43
C PRO A 177 17.23 -30.34 9.36
N GLU A 178 16.55 -31.48 9.43
CA GLU A 178 16.70 -32.55 8.43
C GLU A 178 16.20 -32.17 7.04
N THR A 179 15.22 -31.25 6.96
CA THR A 179 14.73 -30.71 5.69
C THR A 179 15.74 -29.72 5.12
N LEU A 180 16.35 -28.86 5.96
CA LEU A 180 17.38 -27.92 5.51
C LEU A 180 18.57 -28.66 4.90
N GLU A 181 19.04 -29.73 5.53
CA GLU A 181 20.13 -30.57 5.01
C GLU A 181 19.78 -31.22 3.67
N ARG A 182 18.52 -31.58 3.43
CA ARG A 182 18.08 -32.06 2.12
C ARG A 182 18.10 -30.96 1.05
N ILE A 183 17.70 -29.74 1.40
CA ILE A 183 17.76 -28.60 0.48
C ILE A 183 19.21 -28.31 0.09
N LYS A 184 20.14 -28.35 1.05
CA LYS A 184 21.59 -28.20 0.79
C LYS A 184 22.09 -29.24 -0.22
N LYS A 185 21.74 -30.52 -0.01
CA LYS A 185 22.08 -31.61 -0.95
C LYS A 185 21.51 -31.40 -2.34
N ILE A 186 20.25 -30.96 -2.45
CA ILE A 186 19.65 -30.62 -3.75
C ILE A 186 20.46 -29.51 -4.44
N SER A 187 20.87 -28.47 -3.71
CA SER A 187 21.69 -27.39 -4.25
C SER A 187 23.04 -27.89 -4.79
N GLU A 188 23.71 -28.78 -4.03
CA GLU A 188 24.97 -29.42 -4.42
C GLU A 188 24.78 -30.30 -5.68
N GLU A 189 23.75 -31.14 -5.71
CA GLU A 189 23.42 -32.00 -6.86
C GLU A 189 23.12 -31.20 -8.13
N MET A 190 22.43 -30.07 -7.98
CA MET A 190 22.12 -29.17 -9.10
C MET A 190 23.32 -28.32 -9.54
N GLY A 191 24.41 -28.29 -8.78
CA GLY A 191 25.55 -27.41 -9.02
C GLY A 191 25.18 -25.92 -9.00
N ILE A 192 24.15 -25.56 -8.22
CA ILE A 192 23.73 -24.17 -8.06
C ILE A 192 24.43 -23.62 -6.81
N ASP A 193 25.60 -23.05 -7.01
CA ASP A 193 26.28 -22.31 -5.96
C ASP A 193 25.56 -20.96 -5.79
N GLY A 194 24.89 -20.77 -4.64
CA GLY A 194 24.20 -19.52 -4.37
C GLY A 194 25.18 -18.37 -4.19
N VAL A 195 24.98 -17.27 -4.93
CA VAL A 195 25.78 -16.03 -4.81
C VAL A 195 25.58 -15.34 -3.46
N ILE A 196 24.46 -15.61 -2.79
CA ILE A 196 24.11 -15.11 -1.46
C ILE A 196 24.03 -16.34 -0.57
N GLN A 197 24.90 -16.45 0.43
CA GLN A 197 24.81 -17.48 1.47
C GLN A 197 25.02 -16.84 2.84
N SER A 198 24.40 -17.44 3.86
CA SER A 198 24.56 -17.00 5.25
C SER A 198 25.84 -17.60 5.83
N GLU A 199 26.45 -16.88 6.79
CA GLU A 199 27.55 -17.43 7.60
C GLU A 199 27.01 -18.39 8.69
N ASP A 200 25.70 -18.33 9.00
CA ASP A 200 25.04 -19.21 9.95
C ASP A 200 24.75 -20.57 9.31
N PRO A 201 25.28 -21.70 9.85
CA PRO A 201 24.99 -23.04 9.34
C PRO A 201 23.51 -23.45 9.39
N GLY A 202 22.73 -22.80 10.27
CA GLY A 202 21.29 -22.97 10.42
C GLY A 202 20.47 -22.20 9.38
N GLU A 203 21.10 -21.39 8.54
CA GLU A 203 20.45 -20.67 7.45
C GLU A 203 21.01 -21.12 6.10
N PHE A 204 20.15 -21.15 5.08
CA PHE A 204 20.58 -21.49 3.74
C PHE A 204 19.74 -20.76 2.70
N HIS A 205 20.38 -20.19 1.69
CA HIS A 205 19.68 -19.60 0.56
C HIS A 205 19.66 -20.59 -0.61
N PHE A 206 18.47 -20.93 -1.07
CA PHE A 206 18.27 -21.79 -2.23
C PHE A 206 17.33 -21.10 -3.22
N LEU A 207 17.77 -20.93 -4.47
CA LEU A 207 17.02 -20.21 -5.53
C LEU A 207 16.53 -18.81 -5.11
N ARG A 208 17.36 -18.07 -4.35
CA ARG A 208 17.08 -16.74 -3.75
C ARG A 208 16.06 -16.73 -2.61
N THR A 209 15.61 -17.89 -2.17
CA THR A 209 14.72 -18.05 -1.01
C THR A 209 15.54 -18.39 0.23
N LYS A 210 15.29 -17.69 1.35
CA LYS A 210 15.93 -17.97 2.63
C LYS A 210 15.19 -19.10 3.36
N TYR A 211 15.93 -20.12 3.77
CA TYR A 211 15.47 -21.20 4.64
C TYR A 211 16.23 -21.14 5.96
N VAL A 212 15.53 -21.37 7.07
CA VAL A 212 16.09 -21.35 8.43
C VAL A 212 15.71 -22.64 9.14
N ALA A 213 16.65 -23.28 9.82
CA ALA A 213 16.39 -24.45 10.64
C ALA A 213 15.71 -24.05 11.96
N GLY A 214 14.57 -24.64 12.28
CA GLY A 214 13.89 -24.38 13.54
C GLY A 214 12.63 -25.24 13.78
N PRO A 215 12.03 -25.15 14.98
CA PRO A 215 10.86 -25.94 15.38
C PRO A 215 9.52 -25.44 14.81
N ASN A 216 9.41 -24.18 14.42
CA ASN A 216 8.18 -23.52 13.98
C ASN A 216 8.07 -23.52 12.45
N VAL A 217 7.85 -24.69 11.86
CA VAL A 217 7.80 -24.82 10.39
C VAL A 217 6.73 -23.93 9.76
N GLY A 218 7.15 -22.98 8.91
CA GLY A 218 6.23 -22.05 8.27
C GLY A 218 6.91 -20.96 7.45
N SER A 219 6.09 -20.07 6.89
CA SER A 219 6.55 -18.83 6.28
C SER A 219 6.50 -17.73 7.32
N HIS A 220 7.59 -16.99 7.43
CA HIS A 220 7.74 -15.88 8.35
C HIS A 220 8.06 -14.60 7.59
N THR A 221 7.67 -13.47 8.16
CA THR A 221 7.86 -12.17 7.52
C THR A 221 8.32 -11.13 8.52
N LYS A 222 9.17 -10.21 8.09
CA LYS A 222 9.62 -9.10 8.92
C LYS A 222 9.66 -7.81 8.14
N GLY A 223 9.20 -6.72 8.73
CA GLY A 223 9.13 -5.45 8.02
C GLY A 223 10.52 -4.93 7.67
N ASN A 224 10.64 -4.29 6.50
CA ASN A 224 11.87 -3.62 6.13
C ASN A 224 12.09 -2.43 7.05
N LYS A 225 13.22 -2.43 7.76
CA LYS A 225 13.53 -1.44 8.79
C LYS A 225 13.38 0.02 8.32
N SER A 226 13.89 0.35 7.13
CA SER A 226 13.83 1.72 6.61
C SER A 226 12.41 2.16 6.25
N ASP A 227 11.57 1.22 5.82
CA ASP A 227 10.18 1.52 5.49
C ASP A 227 9.32 1.63 6.76
N LEU A 228 9.55 0.74 7.74
CA LEU A 228 8.99 0.83 9.10
C LEU A 228 9.28 2.20 9.71
N GLU A 229 10.57 2.56 9.83
CA GLU A 229 10.99 3.81 10.47
C GLU A 229 10.42 5.05 9.76
N GLY A 230 10.45 5.08 8.43
CA GLY A 230 9.93 6.22 7.66
C GLY A 230 8.41 6.39 7.77
N ASN A 231 7.64 5.30 7.77
CA ASN A 231 6.19 5.39 7.96
C ASN A 231 5.83 5.79 9.41
N LEU A 232 6.55 5.28 10.41
CA LEU A 232 6.37 5.69 11.81
C LEU A 232 6.75 7.16 12.04
N GLU A 233 7.74 7.68 11.32
CA GLU A 233 8.07 9.10 11.32
C GLU A 233 6.89 9.94 10.79
N SER A 234 6.34 9.60 9.63
CA SER A 234 5.13 10.26 9.08
C SER A 234 3.95 10.23 10.04
N ILE A 235 3.70 9.10 10.72
CA ILE A 235 2.64 8.99 11.73
C ILE A 235 2.89 9.96 12.90
N ARG A 236 4.12 10.04 13.42
CA ARG A 236 4.46 10.97 14.51
C ARG A 236 4.33 12.43 14.08
N GLU A 237 4.68 12.77 12.84
CA GLU A 237 4.49 14.11 12.30
C GLU A 237 3.00 14.46 12.15
N ALA A 238 2.21 13.51 11.65
CA ALA A 238 0.76 13.64 11.53
C ALA A 238 0.08 13.86 12.89
N ALA A 239 0.46 13.09 13.91
CA ALA A 239 -0.09 13.18 15.26
C ALA A 239 0.17 14.52 15.96
N ARG A 240 1.14 15.33 15.49
CA ARG A 240 1.37 16.68 16.01
C ARG A 240 0.41 17.73 15.43
N GLN A 241 -0.23 17.43 14.30
CA GLN A 241 -1.04 18.39 13.55
C GLN A 241 -2.50 17.97 13.41
N ALA A 242 -2.82 16.69 13.53
CA ALA A 242 -4.16 16.15 13.40
C ALA A 242 -4.70 15.65 14.75
N ASP A 243 -6.03 15.68 14.88
CA ASP A 243 -6.75 15.12 16.02
C ASP A 243 -6.88 13.59 15.91
N TRP A 244 -6.94 13.07 14.67
CA TRP A 244 -6.95 11.65 14.36
C TRP A 244 -5.97 11.33 13.24
N VAL A 245 -5.29 10.19 13.32
CA VAL A 245 -4.38 9.70 12.28
C VAL A 245 -4.89 8.35 11.79
N LEU A 246 -5.14 8.27 10.49
CA LEU A 246 -5.46 7.03 9.78
C LEU A 246 -4.21 6.57 9.02
N PHE A 247 -3.81 5.33 9.26
CA PHE A 247 -2.83 4.63 8.43
C PHE A 247 -3.54 3.58 7.60
N SER A 248 -3.38 3.63 6.28
CA SER A 248 -3.92 2.63 5.35
C SER A 248 -2.78 1.81 4.75
N LEU A 249 -2.93 0.49 4.74
CA LEU A 249 -2.01 -0.44 4.09
C LEU A 249 -2.78 -1.27 3.06
N HIS A 250 -2.39 -1.18 1.80
CA HIS A 250 -2.79 -2.14 0.77
C HIS A 250 -1.78 -3.29 0.74
N ALA A 251 -2.24 -4.50 1.07
CA ALA A 251 -1.43 -5.70 1.26
C ALA A 251 -2.16 -6.94 0.75
N HIS A 252 -1.42 -7.89 0.20
CA HIS A 252 -1.93 -9.22 -0.18
C HIS A 252 -1.35 -10.32 0.73
N GLU A 253 -0.45 -9.95 1.64
CA GLU A 253 0.25 -10.89 2.50
C GLU A 253 -0.59 -11.33 3.69
N GLY A 254 -0.88 -12.64 3.74
CA GLY A 254 -1.51 -13.30 4.87
C GLY A 254 -0.54 -14.18 5.67
N ALA A 255 -1.01 -14.64 6.83
CA ALA A 255 -0.28 -15.58 7.66
C ALA A 255 -0.11 -16.94 6.96
N TRP A 256 0.89 -17.70 7.40
CA TRP A 256 1.16 -19.01 6.83
C TRP A 256 -0.06 -19.95 6.97
N LYS A 257 -0.57 -20.42 5.82
CA LYS A 257 -1.77 -21.27 5.68
C LYS A 257 -3.10 -20.62 6.11
N ASP A 258 -3.11 -19.33 6.38
CA ASP A 258 -4.31 -18.59 6.78
C ASP A 258 -4.27 -17.17 6.21
N THR A 259 -4.88 -17.00 5.04
CA THR A 259 -4.88 -15.73 4.31
C THR A 259 -5.79 -14.68 4.92
N GLU A 260 -6.70 -15.08 5.82
CA GLU A 260 -7.60 -14.16 6.53
C GLU A 260 -6.90 -13.48 7.72
N ARG A 261 -5.74 -14.01 8.13
CA ARG A 261 -4.91 -13.40 9.17
C ARG A 261 -3.78 -12.58 8.55
N PRO A 262 -3.46 -11.40 9.10
CA PRO A 262 -2.35 -10.58 8.60
C PRO A 262 -1.00 -11.30 8.74
N ALA A 263 -0.09 -11.05 7.80
CA ALA A 263 1.30 -11.49 7.93
C ALA A 263 2.01 -10.84 9.14
N GLU A 264 3.05 -11.49 9.65
CA GLU A 264 3.75 -11.09 10.88
C GLU A 264 4.31 -9.65 10.81
N PHE A 265 4.79 -9.20 9.64
CA PHE A 265 5.29 -7.83 9.50
C PHE A 265 4.20 -6.76 9.60
N ILE A 266 2.96 -7.12 9.22
CA ILE A 266 1.78 -6.24 9.34
C ILE A 266 1.42 -6.13 10.81
N GLU A 267 1.43 -7.23 11.56
CA GLU A 267 1.21 -7.21 13.01
C GLU A 267 2.31 -6.40 13.74
N GLU A 268 3.58 -6.60 13.36
CA GLU A 268 4.73 -5.82 13.86
C GLU A 268 4.53 -4.31 13.63
N PHE A 269 4.21 -3.93 12.39
CA PHE A 269 4.00 -2.54 12.02
C PHE A 269 2.80 -1.93 12.75
N ALA A 270 1.66 -2.63 12.79
CA ALA A 270 0.43 -2.14 13.42
C ALA A 270 0.63 -1.86 14.92
N ARG A 271 1.33 -2.74 15.64
CA ARG A 271 1.69 -2.51 17.04
C ARG A 271 2.58 -1.28 17.19
N ALA A 272 3.65 -1.18 16.39
CA ALA A 272 4.56 -0.05 16.45
C ALA A 272 3.90 1.30 16.09
N ALA A 273 2.82 1.28 15.29
CA ALA A 273 2.08 2.46 14.86
C ALA A 273 1.03 2.93 15.88
N VAL A 274 0.47 2.01 16.67
CA VAL A 274 -0.67 2.27 17.57
C VAL A 274 -0.27 2.30 19.05
N ASP A 275 0.65 1.43 19.48
CA ASP A 275 1.12 1.31 20.87
C ASP A 275 2.10 2.43 21.24
#